data_AF-A0A1W1BZV8-F1
#
_entry.id   AF-A0A1W1BZV8-F1
#
_cell.length_a   1.000
_cell.length_b   1.000
_cell.length_c   1.000
_cell.angle_alpha   90.00
_cell.angle_beta   90.00
_cell.angle_gamma   90.00
#
_symmetry.space_group_name_H-M   'P 1'
#
loop_
_entity.id
_entity.type
_entity.pdbx_description
1 polymer ?
#
loop_
_entity_poly.entity_id
_entity_poly.type
_entity_poly.pdbx_seq_one_letter_code
_entity_poly.pdbx_strand_id
1 'polypeptide(L)'
;MCLFCKIVKKEIPANIELENEECIAFPQTMALLTPFIQEVAKKVGIDKSGYRVITNIGEDGGQEIKHLHFHILGGAKLKWEHLSDADPKDFI
;
A
#
# COMPACT_ATOMS: atom_id res chain seq x y z
N MET A 1 -2.62 16.15 -3.04
CA MET A 1 -2.42 15.31 -4.24
C MET A 1 -1.44 14.21 -3.91
N CYS A 2 -1.89 12.95 -3.87
CA CYS A 2 -1.07 11.80 -3.50
C CYS A 2 0.16 11.64 -4.41
N LEU A 3 1.30 11.26 -3.81
CA LEU A 3 2.56 11.02 -4.54
C LEU A 3 2.37 9.95 -5.62
N PHE A 4 1.60 8.91 -5.33
CA PHE A 4 1.27 7.85 -6.29
C PHE A 4 0.46 8.38 -7.48
N CYS A 5 -0.49 9.31 -7.26
CA CYS A 5 -1.23 9.94 -8.35
C CYS A 5 -0.32 10.69 -9.31
N LYS A 6 0.74 11.34 -8.82
CA LYS A 6 1.73 12.01 -9.66
C LYS A 6 2.58 11.01 -10.45
N ILE A 7 2.89 9.84 -9.86
CA ILE A 7 3.61 8.74 -10.55
C ILE A 7 2.74 8.17 -11.67
N VAL A 8 1.48 7.82 -11.39
CA VAL A 8 0.52 7.29 -12.37
C VAL A 8 0.27 8.28 -13.50
N LYS A 9 0.17 9.58 -13.17
CA LYS A 9 0.04 10.66 -14.18
C LYS A 9 1.33 10.99 -14.92
N LYS A 10 2.45 10.32 -14.60
CA LYS A 10 3.78 10.57 -15.18
C LYS A 10 4.28 12.01 -14.96
N GLU A 11 3.78 12.67 -13.92
CA GLU A 11 4.18 14.02 -13.49
C GLU A 11 5.50 13.99 -12.70
N ILE A 12 5.87 12.83 -12.14
CA ILE A 12 7.16 12.60 -11.47
C ILE A 12 7.80 11.30 -11.94
N PRO A 13 9.14 11.28 -12.11
CA PRO A 13 9.85 10.10 -12.59
C PRO A 13 9.79 8.95 -11.57
N ALA A 14 9.53 7.74 -12.06
CA ALA A 14 9.56 6.50 -11.31
C ALA A 14 10.09 5.37 -12.20
N ASN A 15 10.75 4.38 -11.62
CA ASN A 15 11.14 3.18 -12.35
C ASN A 15 9.92 2.26 -12.47
N ILE A 16 9.28 2.25 -13.64
CA ILE A 16 8.11 1.42 -13.93
C ILE A 16 8.60 0.12 -14.56
N GLU A 17 8.58 -0.96 -13.79
CA GLU A 17 8.98 -2.29 -14.26
C GLU A 17 7.87 -2.96 -15.10
N LEU A 18 6.59 -2.66 -14.82
CA LEU A 18 5.42 -3.21 -15.52
C LEU A 18 4.18 -2.31 -15.32
N GLU A 19 3.40 -2.05 -16.37
CA GLU A 19 2.13 -1.29 -16.36
C GLU A 19 1.14 -1.99 -17.32
N ASN A 20 -0.03 -2.44 -16.84
CA ASN A 20 -1.08 -3.05 -17.67
C ASN A 20 -2.50 -2.78 -17.10
N GLU A 21 -3.54 -3.10 -17.88
CA GLU A 21 -4.94 -2.77 -17.57
C GLU A 21 -5.70 -3.86 -16.78
N GLU A 22 -5.06 -5.01 -16.49
CA GLU A 22 -5.73 -6.16 -15.88
C GLU A 22 -5.39 -6.30 -14.39
N CYS A 23 -6.41 -6.28 -13.53
CA CYS A 23 -6.26 -6.65 -12.12
C CYS A 23 -7.07 -7.92 -11.82
N ILE A 24 -6.42 -9.08 -11.95
CA ILE A 24 -6.89 -10.37 -11.42
C ILE A 24 -5.83 -10.86 -10.41
N ALA A 25 -6.13 -10.78 -9.12
CA ALA A 25 -5.22 -11.25 -8.06
C ALA A 25 -5.71 -12.60 -7.51
N PHE A 26 -4.93 -13.65 -7.74
CA PHE A 26 -5.16 -14.96 -7.12
C PHE A 26 -4.53 -15.03 -5.73
N PRO A 27 -5.02 -15.90 -4.82
CA PRO A 27 -4.42 -16.09 -3.51
C PRO A 27 -2.90 -16.34 -3.54
N GLN A 28 -2.43 -17.05 -4.56
CA GLN A 28 -1.02 -17.31 -4.81
C GLN A 28 -0.24 -16.02 -5.11
N THR A 29 -0.80 -15.09 -5.90
CA THR A 29 -0.21 -13.78 -6.18
C THR A 29 -0.06 -12.97 -4.90
N MET A 30 -1.08 -12.97 -4.05
CA MET A 30 -1.04 -12.30 -2.74
C MET A 30 0.02 -12.91 -1.80
N ALA A 31 0.18 -14.24 -1.83
CA ALA A 31 1.22 -14.92 -1.08
C ALA A 31 2.64 -14.52 -1.55
N LEU A 32 2.84 -14.41 -2.88
CA LEU A 32 4.13 -13.99 -3.47
C LEU A 32 4.46 -12.50 -3.26
N LEU A 33 3.45 -11.65 -3.07
CA LEU A 33 3.68 -10.23 -2.76
C LEU A 33 4.33 -10.03 -1.39
N THR A 34 4.07 -10.91 -0.42
CA THR A 34 4.63 -10.81 0.94
C THR A 34 6.16 -10.83 0.97
N PRO A 35 6.87 -11.82 0.39
CA PRO A 35 8.33 -11.81 0.34
C PRO A 35 8.89 -10.65 -0.50
N PHE A 36 8.19 -10.23 -1.56
CA PHE A 36 8.58 -9.05 -2.34
C PHE A 36 8.55 -7.77 -1.51
N ILE A 37 7.48 -7.55 -0.73
CA ILE A 37 7.39 -6.39 0.19
C ILE A 37 8.51 -6.42 1.23
N GLN A 38 8.87 -7.59 1.75
CA GLN A 38 10.01 -7.73 2.68
C GLN A 38 11.35 -7.40 2.01
N GLU A 39 11.54 -7.79 0.74
CA GLU A 39 12.73 -7.42 -0.03
C GLU A 39 12.80 -5.91 -0.22
N VAL A 40 11.69 -5.26 -0.59
CA VAL A 40 11.60 -3.79 -0.71
C VAL A 40 11.93 -3.12 0.62
N ALA A 41 11.37 -3.60 1.73
CA ALA A 41 11.65 -3.07 3.06
C ALA A 41 13.15 -3.15 3.44
N LYS A 42 13.84 -4.22 3.04
CA LYS A 42 15.31 -4.34 3.20
C LYS A 42 16.04 -3.32 2.32
N LYS A 43 15.65 -3.20 1.04
CA LYS A 43 16.29 -2.27 0.10
C LYS A 43 16.19 -0.81 0.54
N VAL A 44 15.09 -0.43 1.19
CA VAL A 44 14.88 0.93 1.69
C VAL A 44 15.30 1.12 3.15
N GLY A 45 15.88 0.09 3.79
CA GLY A 45 16.51 0.20 5.12
C GLY A 45 15.55 0.28 6.31
N ILE A 46 14.29 -0.18 6.17
CA ILE A 46 13.28 -0.15 7.23
C ILE A 46 12.97 -1.54 7.82
N ASP A 47 13.62 -2.60 7.34
CA ASP A 47 13.34 -3.99 7.75
C ASP A 47 13.65 -4.26 9.22
N LYS A 48 14.63 -3.54 9.81
CA LYS A 48 15.00 -3.68 11.23
C LYS A 48 14.21 -2.78 12.16
N SER A 49 13.97 -1.54 11.78
CA SER A 49 13.20 -0.58 12.58
C SER A 49 11.70 -0.88 12.60
N GLY A 50 11.24 -1.72 11.66
CA GLY A 50 9.83 -2.03 11.45
C GLY A 50 9.18 -1.10 10.44
N TYR A 51 8.07 -1.58 9.88
CA TYR A 51 7.27 -0.90 8.88
C TYR A 51 5.82 -1.39 8.92
N ARG A 52 4.91 -0.64 8.31
CA ARG A 52 3.50 -1.01 8.13
C ARG A 52 3.18 -1.10 6.65
N VAL A 53 2.43 -2.14 6.27
CA VAL A 53 1.87 -2.33 4.93
C VAL A 53 0.39 -1.99 4.99
N ILE A 54 -0.09 -1.14 4.08
CA ILE A 54 -1.51 -0.74 4.01
C ILE A 54 -2.00 -0.88 2.57
N THR A 55 -3.17 -1.49 2.37
CA THR A 55 -3.93 -1.43 1.12
C THR A 55 -5.32 -0.89 1.43
N ASN A 56 -5.75 0.12 0.70
CA ASN A 56 -7.06 0.76 0.89
C ASN A 56 -8.01 0.26 -0.21
N ILE A 57 -9.22 -0.17 0.17
CA ILE A 57 -10.23 -0.70 -0.75
C ILE A 57 -11.55 0.02 -0.50
N GLY A 58 -12.14 0.56 -1.57
CA GLY A 58 -13.42 1.26 -1.49
C GLY A 58 -13.33 2.66 -0.86
N GLU A 59 -14.50 3.29 -0.74
CA GLU A 59 -14.64 4.66 -0.24
C GLU A 59 -14.25 4.77 1.24
N ASP A 60 -14.80 3.92 2.10
CA ASP A 60 -14.52 3.92 3.55
C ASP A 60 -13.08 3.50 3.88
N GLY A 61 -12.47 2.70 2.99
CA GLY A 61 -11.05 2.38 3.07
C GLY A 61 -10.14 3.55 2.69
N GLY A 62 -10.67 4.65 2.15
CA GLY A 62 -9.89 5.78 1.67
C GLY A 62 -9.12 5.49 0.38
N GLN A 63 -9.69 4.68 -0.52
CA GLN A 63 -9.06 4.36 -1.81
C GLN A 63 -9.21 5.52 -2.80
N GLU A 64 -8.12 6.26 -3.04
CA GLU A 64 -8.12 7.36 -4.04
C GLU A 64 -8.01 6.85 -5.48
N ILE A 65 -7.28 5.74 -5.71
CA ILE A 65 -7.02 5.16 -7.03
C ILE A 65 -7.54 3.72 -7.08
N LYS A 66 -8.42 3.44 -8.03
CA LYS A 66 -9.09 2.14 -8.24
C LYS A 66 -8.19 1.09 -8.91
N HIS A 67 -6.97 0.96 -8.42
CA HIS A 67 -5.99 -0.06 -8.79
C HIS A 67 -5.42 -0.67 -7.51
N LEU A 68 -5.10 -1.97 -7.47
CA LEU A 68 -4.50 -2.60 -6.29
C LEU A 68 -3.09 -2.04 -6.06
N HIS A 69 -2.85 -1.45 -4.89
CA HIS A 69 -1.53 -0.94 -4.53
C HIS A 69 -1.30 -1.06 -3.03
N PHE A 70 -0.03 -1.16 -2.65
CA PHE A 70 0.40 -1.29 -1.26
C PHE A 70 1.26 -0.09 -0.88
N HIS A 71 0.90 0.54 0.23
CA HIS A 71 1.74 1.52 0.89
C HIS A 71 2.68 0.81 1.85
N ILE A 72 3.97 1.17 1.83
CA ILE A 72 4.95 0.75 2.83
C ILE A 72 5.37 2.00 3.58
N LEU A 73 5.06 2.07 4.87
CA LEU A 73 5.41 3.19 5.74
C LEU A 73 6.46 2.74 6.75
N GLY A 74 7.53 3.51 6.92
CA GLY A 74 8.63 3.19 7.83
C GLY A 74 9.57 4.37 8.04
N GLY A 75 10.65 4.14 8.79
CA GLY A 75 11.66 5.17 9.11
C GLY A 75 11.32 6.03 10.35
N ALA A 76 10.17 5.81 10.98
CA ALA A 76 9.79 6.44 12.24
C ALA A 76 8.80 5.56 13.02
N LYS A 77 8.59 5.86 14.31
CA LYS A 77 7.55 5.20 15.11
C LYS A 77 6.17 5.60 14.57
N LEU A 78 5.49 4.65 13.93
CA LEU A 78 4.16 4.87 13.38
C LEU A 78 3.12 4.81 14.50
N LYS A 79 2.32 5.87 14.62
CA LYS A 79 1.22 5.90 15.57
C LYS A 79 0.06 5.02 15.12
N TRP A 80 -0.75 4.61 16.08
CA TRP A 80 -2.06 4.00 15.86
C TRP A 80 -3.06 4.97 16.51
N GLU A 81 -3.58 5.90 15.72
CA GLU A 81 -4.58 6.90 16.15
C GLU A 81 -5.93 6.56 15.51
N HIS A 82 -7.06 6.95 16.13
CA HIS A 82 -8.50 6.95 15.74
C HIS A 82 -9.11 5.87 14.80
N LEU A 83 -8.33 4.96 14.21
CA LEU A 83 -8.78 3.81 13.43
C LEU A 83 -9.41 2.73 14.33
N SER A 84 -9.24 2.86 15.65
CA SER A 84 -9.86 2.01 16.67
C SER A 84 -11.26 2.47 17.10
N ASP A 85 -11.66 3.70 16.73
CA ASP A 85 -12.81 4.35 17.36
C ASP A 85 -14.10 4.15 16.56
N ALA A 86 -13.98 3.68 15.30
CA ALA A 86 -15.09 3.12 14.56
C ALA A 86 -15.30 1.67 15.04
N ASP A 87 -16.40 1.41 15.76
CA ASP A 87 -16.78 0.03 16.06
C ASP A 87 -17.17 -0.62 14.71
N PRO A 88 -16.54 -1.74 14.30
CA PRO A 88 -16.91 -2.43 13.06
C PRO A 88 -18.40 -2.80 13.00
N LYS A 89 -19.09 -2.87 14.14
CA LYS A 89 -20.54 -3.12 14.23
C LYS A 89 -21.40 -1.93 13.81
N ASP A 90 -20.86 -0.72 13.79
CA ASP A 90 -21.61 0.47 13.37
C ASP A 90 -21.86 0.49 11.84
N PHE A 91 -21.21 -0.41 11.09
CA PHE A 91 -21.20 -0.46 9.63
C PHE A 91 -21.67 -1.81 9.04
N ILE A 92 -22.21 -2.72 9.86
CA ILE A 92 -22.77 -4.03 9.44
C ILE A 92 -24.28 -4.07 9.67
#